data_AF-A0A7I8IY61-F1
#
_entry.id   AF-A0A7I8IY61-F1
#
_cell.length_a   1.000
_cell.length_b   1.000
_cell.length_c   1.000
_cell.angle_alpha   90.00
_cell.angle_beta   90.00
_cell.angle_gamma   90.00
#
_symmetry.space_group_name_H-M   'P 1'
#
loop_
_entity.id
_entity.type
_entity.pdbx_description
1 polymer ?
#
loop_
_entity_poly.entity_id
_entity_poly.type
_entity_poly.pdbx_seq_one_letter_code
_entity_poly.pdbx_strand_id
1 'polypeptide(L)'
;MATHSQNILLLPLLVVILLVLPNGGAAASRKPAFLGSYEPIENPQDAHIQALAKFAVRRHNKDSGETLVLTRVLGGQQQVVKGMNYRLVIGAEGYSGAEDLYLAVVYEMGWKNYRELTAFDLIA
;
A
#
# COMPACT_ATOMS: atom_id res chain seq x y z
N MET A 1 -17.47 11.78 -53.37
CA MET A 1 -16.46 12.84 -53.57
C MET A 1 -15.81 13.07 -52.21
N ALA A 2 -14.78 12.27 -51.91
CA ALA A 2 -13.36 12.68 -51.85
C ALA A 2 -13.04 13.39 -50.51
N THR A 3 -12.55 12.66 -49.49
CA THR A 3 -11.12 12.46 -49.10
C THR A 3 -10.45 13.80 -48.74
N HIS A 4 -10.02 14.05 -47.51
CA HIS A 4 -8.84 13.50 -46.80
C HIS A 4 -7.86 14.65 -46.56
N SER A 5 -7.46 14.87 -45.31
CA SER A 5 -6.26 15.63 -44.96
C SER A 5 -5.63 14.98 -43.74
N GLN A 6 -4.50 14.36 -44.01
CA GLN A 6 -3.59 13.71 -43.09
C GLN A 6 -2.77 14.77 -42.36
N ASN A 7 -2.67 14.66 -41.04
CA ASN A 7 -1.51 15.16 -40.30
C ASN A 7 -0.77 13.93 -39.76
N ILE A 8 0.16 13.46 -40.59
CA ILE A 8 1.24 12.53 -40.24
C ILE A 8 2.40 13.38 -39.70
N LEU A 9 3.31 12.73 -38.93
CA LEU A 9 4.60 13.20 -38.38
C LEU A 9 4.46 13.72 -36.93
N LEU A 10 4.76 12.99 -35.86
CA LEU A 10 5.94 12.15 -35.58
C LEU A 10 5.59 11.05 -34.55
N LEU A 11 5.46 9.80 -34.99
CA LEU A 11 5.70 8.64 -34.14
C LEU A 11 6.92 7.89 -34.69
N PRO A 12 8.15 8.16 -34.21
CA PRO A 12 9.24 7.26 -34.45
C PRO A 12 9.94 6.93 -33.14
N LEU A 13 9.36 6.09 -32.27
CA LEU A 13 10.17 5.27 -31.35
C LEU A 13 9.36 4.20 -30.58
N LEU A 14 8.77 3.20 -31.25
CA LEU A 14 8.36 2.00 -30.49
C LEU A 14 8.40 0.67 -31.27
N VAL A 15 8.95 0.65 -32.49
CA VAL A 15 8.94 -0.58 -33.33
C VAL A 15 10.34 -1.10 -33.67
N VAL A 16 11.41 -0.63 -33.00
CA VAL A 16 12.79 -1.12 -33.25
C VAL A 16 13.51 -1.58 -32.00
N ILE A 17 12.89 -2.47 -31.21
CA ILE A 17 13.66 -3.43 -30.40
C ILE A 17 13.04 -4.81 -30.61
N LEU A 18 13.25 -5.30 -31.83
CA LEU A 18 13.11 -6.69 -32.19
C LEU A 18 14.36 -7.44 -31.69
N LEU A 19 14.14 -8.58 -31.02
CA LEU A 19 15.02 -9.75 -31.02
C LEU A 19 16.40 -9.65 -30.33
N VAL A 20 16.43 -9.81 -29.01
CA VAL A 20 17.54 -10.52 -28.34
C VAL A 20 16.99 -11.44 -27.24
N LEU A 21 17.13 -12.75 -27.43
CA LEU A 21 17.09 -13.79 -26.39
C LEU A 21 18.19 -14.80 -26.74
N PRO A 22 18.70 -15.65 -25.81
CA PRO A 22 18.52 -15.68 -24.34
C PRO A 22 19.87 -15.85 -23.57
N ASN A 23 19.88 -15.68 -22.24
CA ASN A 23 20.59 -16.60 -21.32
C ASN A 23 20.42 -16.19 -19.84
N GLY A 24 19.92 -17.14 -19.04
CA GLY A 24 20.23 -17.36 -17.63
C GLY A 24 20.39 -16.14 -16.70
N GLY A 25 19.32 -15.83 -15.98
CA GLY A 25 19.38 -15.06 -14.74
C GLY A 25 17.99 -15.06 -14.12
N ALA A 26 17.86 -15.41 -12.84
CA ALA A 26 16.59 -15.35 -12.14
C ALA A 26 16.08 -13.90 -12.18
N ALA A 27 15.20 -13.62 -13.15
CA ALA A 27 14.49 -12.37 -13.22
C ALA A 27 13.51 -12.38 -12.06
N ALA A 28 13.90 -11.76 -10.94
CA ALA A 28 12.91 -11.21 -10.03
C ALA A 28 12.03 -10.31 -10.89
N SER A 29 10.81 -10.79 -11.18
CA SER A 29 9.80 -10.03 -11.88
C SER A 29 9.51 -8.80 -11.04
N ARG A 30 10.25 -7.70 -11.27
CA ARG A 30 9.85 -6.38 -10.82
C ARG A 30 8.63 -6.05 -11.65
N LYS A 31 7.45 -6.44 -11.14
CA LYS A 31 6.18 -5.98 -11.68
C LYS A 31 6.29 -4.46 -11.80
N PRO A 32 5.97 -3.86 -12.96
CA PRO A 32 6.00 -2.41 -13.08
C PRO A 32 5.06 -1.83 -12.02
N ALA A 33 5.65 -1.09 -11.08
CA ALA A 33 4.97 -0.27 -10.08
C ALA A 33 4.17 0.80 -10.83
N PHE A 34 2.90 0.52 -11.12
CA PHE A 34 2.01 1.51 -11.72
C PHE A 34 1.63 2.49 -10.63
N LEU A 35 2.05 3.76 -10.77
CA LEU A 35 1.73 4.83 -9.81
C LEU A 35 0.23 4.80 -9.48
N GLY A 36 -0.09 4.67 -8.19
CA GLY A 36 -1.46 4.55 -7.69
C GLY A 36 -1.98 3.12 -7.50
N SER A 37 -1.20 2.08 -7.76
CA SER A 37 -1.55 0.70 -7.34
C SER A 37 -1.14 0.44 -5.89
N TYR A 38 -1.83 -0.50 -5.22
CA TYR A 38 -1.35 -1.03 -3.95
C TYR A 38 -0.15 -1.94 -4.18
N GLU A 39 0.90 -1.71 -3.41
CA GLU A 39 2.13 -2.50 -3.40
C GLU A 39 2.31 -3.16 -2.04
N PRO A 40 2.87 -4.37 -1.97
CA PRO A 40 3.17 -5.01 -0.70
C PRO A 40 4.10 -4.14 0.17
N ILE A 41 3.88 -4.16 1.47
CA ILE A 41 4.86 -3.65 2.45
C ILE A 41 5.97 -4.70 2.56
N GLU A 42 7.20 -4.33 2.24
CA GLU A 42 8.34 -5.26 2.22
C GLU A 42 8.74 -5.73 3.62
N ASN A 43 8.73 -4.81 4.59
CA ASN A 43 9.13 -5.10 5.96
C ASN A 43 8.06 -4.64 6.96
N PRO A 44 7.21 -5.56 7.48
CA PRO A 44 6.24 -5.24 8.53
C PRO A 44 6.89 -4.72 9.82
N GLN A 45 8.15 -5.07 10.06
CA GLN A 45 8.92 -4.65 11.24
C GLN A 45 9.59 -3.28 11.07
N ASP A 46 9.41 -2.62 9.92
CA ASP A 46 9.90 -1.26 9.71
C ASP A 46 9.32 -0.31 10.77
N ALA A 47 10.18 0.56 11.32
CA ALA A 47 9.81 1.43 12.43
C ALA A 47 8.63 2.36 12.10
N HIS A 48 8.52 2.81 10.85
CA HIS A 48 7.42 3.64 10.37
C HIS A 48 6.11 2.85 10.33
N ILE A 49 6.15 1.62 9.80
CA ILE A 49 4.99 0.72 9.75
C ILE A 49 4.50 0.38 11.16
N GLN A 50 5.43 0.09 12.08
CA GLN A 50 5.11 -0.13 13.49
C GLN A 50 4.48 1.12 14.13
N ALA A 51 4.96 2.32 13.80
CA ALA A 51 4.38 3.57 14.29
C ALA A 51 2.97 3.83 13.74
N LEU A 52 2.70 3.44 12.48
CA LEU A 52 1.37 3.53 11.88
C LEU A 52 0.38 2.56 12.52
N ALA A 53 0.79 1.31 12.78
CA ALA A 53 -0.03 0.34 13.49
C ALA A 53 -0.39 0.81 14.91
N LYS A 54 0.60 1.31 15.67
CA LYS A 54 0.37 1.90 17.00
C LYS A 54 -0.53 3.13 16.95
N PHE A 55 -0.42 3.94 15.89
CA PHE A 55 -1.35 5.05 15.65
C PHE A 55 -2.78 4.54 15.45
N ALA A 56 -2.97 3.52 14.60
CA ALA A 56 -4.29 2.96 14.31
C ALA A 56 -4.99 2.45 15.57
N VAL A 57 -4.34 1.59 16.35
CA VAL A 57 -4.92 1.03 17.60
C VAL A 57 -5.26 2.15 18.59
N ARG A 58 -4.35 3.11 18.79
CA ARG A 58 -4.60 4.24 19.71
C ARG A 58 -5.78 5.09 19.23
N ARG A 59 -5.89 5.34 17.93
CA ARG A 59 -6.96 6.17 17.35
C ARG A 59 -8.30 5.45 17.47
N HIS A 60 -8.35 4.15 17.17
CA HIS A 60 -9.52 3.28 17.34
C HIS A 60 -9.99 3.28 18.79
N ASN A 61 -9.11 2.94 19.74
CA ASN A 61 -9.44 2.93 21.17
C ASN A 61 -10.02 4.28 21.64
N LYS A 62 -9.50 5.39 21.12
CA LYS A 62 -10.02 6.73 21.43
C LYS A 62 -11.42 6.97 20.85
N ASP A 63 -11.74 6.42 19.68
CA ASP A 63 -13.03 6.58 19.00
C ASP A 63 -14.11 5.62 19.50
N SER A 64 -13.74 4.35 19.75
CA SER A 64 -14.67 3.29 20.18
C SER A 64 -14.81 3.18 21.69
N GLY A 65 -13.85 3.68 22.47
CA GLY A 65 -13.77 3.46 23.91
C GLY A 65 -13.21 2.08 24.30
N GLU A 66 -12.71 1.31 23.33
CA GLU A 66 -12.03 0.04 23.57
C GLU A 66 -10.62 0.22 24.13
N THR A 67 -10.03 -0.88 24.61
CA THR A 67 -8.67 -0.91 25.16
C THR A 67 -7.83 -2.00 24.50
N LEU A 68 -7.80 -2.02 23.17
CA LEU A 68 -6.98 -2.97 22.42
C LEU A 68 -5.49 -2.68 22.60
N VAL A 69 -4.68 -3.72 22.72
CA VAL A 69 -3.22 -3.66 22.77
C VAL A 69 -2.66 -4.28 21.49
N LEU A 70 -1.87 -3.50 20.74
CA LEU A 70 -1.20 -4.00 19.54
C LEU A 70 -0.19 -5.09 19.93
N THR A 71 -0.33 -6.28 19.36
CA THR A 71 0.60 -7.40 19.57
C THR A 71 1.65 -7.46 18.46
N ARG A 72 1.22 -7.40 17.19
CA ARG A 72 2.09 -7.53 16.02
C ARG A 72 1.48 -6.92 14.75
N VAL A 73 2.35 -6.61 13.79
CA VAL A 73 1.97 -6.29 12.42
C VAL A 73 2.29 -7.50 11.55
N LEU A 74 1.28 -8.09 10.92
CA LEU A 74 1.47 -9.27 10.08
C LEU A 74 1.96 -8.87 8.68
N GLY A 75 1.59 -7.68 8.22
CA GLY A 75 2.00 -7.11 6.94
C GLY A 75 0.94 -6.19 6.39
N GLY A 76 0.94 -6.02 5.07
CA GLY A 76 -0.04 -5.15 4.45
C GLY A 76 0.36 -4.65 3.08
N GLN A 77 -0.33 -3.62 2.64
CA GLN A 77 -0.10 -2.95 1.37
C GLN A 77 -0.02 -1.44 1.57
N GLN A 78 0.75 -0.76 0.72
CA GLN A 78 0.88 0.68 0.68
C GLN A 78 0.54 1.21 -0.71
N GLN A 79 0.08 2.45 -0.80
CA GLN A 79 -0.29 3.06 -2.07
C GLN A 79 0.00 4.56 -2.02
N VAL A 80 0.65 5.06 -3.08
CA VAL A 80 0.87 6.48 -3.30
C VAL A 80 -0.42 7.11 -3.83
N VAL A 81 -0.85 8.20 -3.19
CA VAL A 81 -1.99 9.06 -3.59
C VAL A 81 -1.56 10.53 -3.48
N LYS A 82 -2.45 11.46 -3.09
CA LYS A 82 -2.06 12.81 -2.62
C LYS A 82 -1.47 12.80 -1.19
N GLY A 83 -0.69 11.77 -0.89
CA GLY A 83 -0.30 11.28 0.43
C GLY A 83 0.05 9.79 0.30
N MET A 84 -0.03 9.05 1.40
CA MET A 84 0.17 7.61 1.44
C MET A 84 -1.02 6.93 2.11
N ASN A 85 -1.53 5.85 1.51
CA ASN A 85 -2.44 4.93 2.16
C ASN A 85 -1.67 3.69 2.61
N TYR A 86 -1.90 3.25 3.85
CA TYR A 86 -1.37 2.00 4.40
C TYR A 86 -2.53 1.12 4.84
N ARG A 87 -2.67 -0.06 4.23
CA ARG A 87 -3.59 -1.13 4.64
C ARG A 87 -2.80 -2.15 5.43
N LEU A 88 -2.92 -2.14 6.75
CA LEU A 88 -2.17 -2.98 7.66
C LEU A 88 -3.06 -4.09 8.19
N VAL A 89 -2.54 -5.32 8.16
CA VAL A 89 -3.10 -6.44 8.91
C VAL A 89 -2.36 -6.51 10.24
N ILE A 90 -3.08 -6.35 11.35
CA ILE A 90 -2.50 -6.29 12.69
C ILE A 90 -3.19 -7.30 13.60
N GLY A 91 -2.42 -7.83 14.55
CA GLY A 91 -2.96 -8.52 15.71
C GLY A 91 -3.15 -7.52 16.85
N ALA A 92 -4.27 -7.65 17.57
CA ALA A 92 -4.48 -6.91 18.80
C ALA A 92 -5.26 -7.74 19.82
N GLU A 93 -4.91 -7.57 21.09
CA GLU A 93 -5.56 -8.24 22.21
C GLU A 93 -6.46 -7.27 22.97
N GLY A 94 -7.69 -7.71 23.25
CA GLY A 94 -8.64 -7.02 24.12
C GLY A 94 -8.60 -7.55 25.55
N TYR A 95 -9.67 -7.29 26.30
CA TYR A 95 -9.79 -7.74 27.70
C TYR A 95 -9.81 -9.27 27.89
N SER A 96 -10.27 -10.01 26.88
CA SER A 96 -10.27 -11.48 26.89
C SER A 96 -8.87 -12.08 26.90
N GLY A 97 -7.85 -11.30 26.51
CA GLY A 97 -6.49 -11.78 26.28
C GLY A 97 -6.34 -12.68 25.04
N ALA A 98 -7.41 -12.88 24.26
CA ALA A 98 -7.32 -13.51 22.96
C ALA A 98 -6.87 -12.49 21.91
N GLU A 99 -5.96 -12.89 21.02
CA GLU A 99 -5.54 -12.07 19.88
C GLU A 99 -6.58 -12.20 18.78
N ASP A 100 -7.16 -11.07 18.38
CA ASP A 100 -7.97 -10.94 17.18
C ASP A 100 -7.16 -10.24 16.07
N LEU A 101 -7.54 -10.47 14.83
CA LEU A 101 -6.92 -9.82 13.67
C LEU A 101 -7.80 -8.69 13.14
N TYR A 102 -7.15 -7.58 12.81
CA TYR A 102 -7.80 -6.39 12.28
C TYR A 102 -7.16 -5.92 10.98
N LEU A 103 -7.98 -5.39 10.07
CA LEU A 103 -7.56 -4.58 8.95
C LEU A 103 -7.64 -3.10 9.33
N ALA A 104 -6.50 -2.46 9.48
CA ALA A 104 -6.39 -1.04 9.77
C ALA A 104 -5.94 -0.26 8.52
N VAL A 105 -6.68 0.78 8.14
CA VAL A 105 -6.32 1.64 7.00
C VAL A 105 -5.97 3.03 7.48
N VAL A 106 -4.69 3.39 7.32
CA VAL A 106 -4.15 4.70 7.74
C VAL A 106 -3.78 5.52 6.52
N TYR A 107 -4.33 6.73 6.45
CA TYR A 107 -3.90 7.75 5.50
C TYR A 107 -2.88 8.67 6.17
N GLU A 108 -1.78 8.98 5.47
CA GLU A 108 -0.71 9.85 5.97
C GLU A 108 -0.30 10.91 4.93
N MET A 109 -0.09 12.13 5.41
CA MET A 109 0.64 13.18 4.70
C MET A 109 1.88 13.54 5.52
N GLY A 110 3.01 12.87 5.24
CA GLY A 110 4.24 13.02 6.03
C GLY A 110 4.75 14.47 6.12
N TRP A 111 4.66 15.24 5.03
CA TRP A 111 5.08 16.65 4.99
C TRP A 111 4.17 17.60 5.76
N LYS A 112 2.99 17.16 6.21
CA LYS A 112 2.08 17.92 7.07
C LYS A 112 2.00 17.37 8.50
N ASN A 113 2.77 16.32 8.83
CA ASN A 113 2.64 15.58 10.08
C ASN A 113 1.18 15.17 10.37
N TYR A 114 0.46 14.77 9.33
CA TYR A 114 -0.96 14.44 9.42
C TYR A 114 -1.17 12.94 9.20
N ARG A 115 -2.00 12.33 10.05
CA ARG A 115 -2.46 10.95 9.95
C ARG A 115 -3.94 10.86 10.26
N GLU A 116 -4.62 9.96 9.57
CA GLU A 116 -6.03 9.67 9.75
C GLU A 116 -6.26 8.16 9.72
N LEU A 117 -7.04 7.66 10.67
CA LEU A 117 -7.54 6.29 10.62
C LEU A 117 -8.83 6.30 9.81
N THR A 118 -8.79 5.65 8.65
CA THR A 118 -9.90 5.66 7.68
C THR A 118 -10.75 4.40 7.75
N ALA A 119 -10.20 3.29 8.27
CA ALA A 119 -10.95 2.07 8.57
C ALA A 119 -10.22 1.25 9.65
N PHE A 120 -10.99 0.48 10.42
CA PHE A 120 -10.51 -0.46 11.43
C PHE A 120 -11.54 -1.58 11.57
N ASP A 121 -11.32 -2.67 10.84
CA ASP A 121 -12.30 -3.76 10.70
C ASP A 121 -11.76 -5.05 11.30
N LEU A 122 -12.57 -5.74 12.10
CA LEU A 122 -12.28 -7.10 12.57
C LEU A 122 -12.30 -8.07 11.38
N ILE A 123 -11.29 -8.93 11.26
CA ILE A 123 -11.19 -9.89 10.14
C ILE A 123 -11.10 -11.36 10.57
N ALA A 124 -10.59 -11.66 11.78
CA ALA A 124 -10.52 -13.03 12.31
C ALA A 124 -10.42 -13.04 13.83
#